data_AF-A0AAX4ICD4-F1
#
_entry.id   AF-A0AAX4ICD4-F1
#
_cell.length_a   1.000
_cell.length_b   1.000
_cell.length_c   1.000
_cell.angle_alpha   90.00
_cell.angle_beta   90.00
_cell.angle_gamma   90.00
#
_symmetry.space_group_name_H-M   'P 1'
#
loop_
_entity.id
_entity.type
_entity.pdbx_description
1 polymer ?
#
loop_
_entity_poly.entity_id
_entity_poly.type
_entity_poly.pdbx_seq_one_letter_code
_entity_poly.pdbx_strand_id
1 'polypeptide(L)'
;MSQAALLPSDYSDHGAPKRILIAFLKSQQVRLFGLFAAFLVVIRIFVLDASTSGAPGDYAATNPWRDLPPDPAVHQTIREVLFIGDTLRDGMLPTSLPDDDYDSYSAMLRSLETRTDLTWLVIQETRVDQTVMAIANRGGYHSPIPEEPYDLHGRAERLHGHWSALASHKDRPDRWDARFDTTHLPPLLGRHASGSDRDGDSSDFHLTTEQKSAADAKYAAYRKRRDRAVSYLKDHPPKPMAWSPVQTDHPDETAPGGAWEILFHKGIVQAGRKVLGSRLAGNPALKPIYRNLITERVPYDWVNPDEPVREYAERDHLREMEAFREESKARQERTDRQAKFQEALRAEERLERGDKQEL
;
A
#
# COMPACT_ATOMS: atom_id res chain seq x y z
N MET A 1 -70.79 -12.49 -84.83
CA MET A 1 -71.28 -13.54 -83.91
C MET A 1 -70.33 -14.71 -84.00
N SER A 2 -69.70 -15.10 -82.87
CA SER A 2 -69.00 -16.39 -82.61
C SER A 2 -67.86 -16.77 -83.58
N GLN A 3 -66.68 -17.25 -83.21
CA GLN A 3 -66.23 -18.00 -82.04
C GLN A 3 -64.69 -18.07 -82.07
N ALA A 4 -64.09 -18.05 -80.87
CA ALA A 4 -62.83 -18.68 -80.45
C ALA A 4 -61.59 -18.65 -81.37
N ALA A 5 -60.61 -17.84 -80.99
CA ALA A 5 -59.21 -18.00 -81.38
C ALA A 5 -58.54 -19.07 -80.50
N LEU A 6 -57.90 -20.06 -81.13
CA LEU A 6 -57.03 -21.06 -80.51
C LEU A 6 -55.56 -20.66 -80.74
N LEU A 7 -54.80 -20.51 -79.65
CA LEU A 7 -53.34 -20.59 -79.63
C LEU A 7 -52.92 -21.67 -78.62
N PRO A 8 -51.86 -22.46 -78.89
CA PRO A 8 -51.43 -23.53 -78.00
C PRO A 8 -50.34 -23.12 -76.99
N SER A 9 -50.56 -23.58 -75.76
CA SER A 9 -49.63 -24.07 -74.71
C SER A 9 -48.32 -23.33 -74.41
N ASP A 10 -48.27 -22.80 -73.19
CA ASP A 10 -47.11 -22.41 -72.41
C ASP A 10 -46.05 -23.52 -72.25
N TYR A 11 -44.79 -23.13 -72.43
CA TYR A 11 -43.63 -23.78 -71.82
C TYR A 11 -42.88 -22.68 -71.05
N SER A 12 -42.83 -22.77 -69.72
CA SER A 12 -41.89 -21.97 -68.91
C SER A 12 -41.52 -22.68 -67.62
N ASP A 13 -40.22 -22.88 -67.52
CA ASP A 13 -39.44 -23.74 -66.63
C ASP A 13 -39.42 -23.23 -65.17
N HIS A 14 -40.05 -23.96 -64.26
CA HIS A 14 -40.02 -23.68 -62.81
C HIS A 14 -38.98 -24.56 -62.10
N GLY A 15 -37.69 -24.26 -62.29
CA GLY A 15 -36.61 -25.05 -61.65
C GLY A 15 -35.31 -24.32 -61.29
N ALA A 16 -35.08 -23.10 -61.79
CA ALA A 16 -33.75 -22.46 -61.71
C ALA A 16 -33.33 -21.91 -60.31
N PRO A 17 -34.19 -21.25 -59.49
CA PRO A 17 -33.69 -20.53 -58.31
C PRO A 17 -33.31 -21.46 -57.13
N LYS A 18 -33.86 -22.67 -57.06
CA LYS A 18 -33.56 -23.62 -55.96
C LYS A 18 -32.22 -24.34 -56.13
N ARG A 19 -31.77 -24.57 -57.36
CA ARG A 19 -30.51 -25.31 -57.63
C ARG A 19 -29.27 -24.46 -57.37
N ILE A 20 -29.34 -23.15 -57.63
CA ILE A 20 -28.22 -22.21 -57.40
C ILE A 20 -27.99 -22.00 -55.89
N LEU A 21 -29.06 -21.91 -55.10
CA LEU A 21 -28.96 -21.72 -53.64
C LEU A 21 -28.32 -22.94 -52.93
N ILE A 22 -28.66 -24.16 -53.37
CA ILE A 22 -28.08 -25.41 -52.83
C ILE A 22 -26.62 -25.59 -53.28
N ALA A 23 -26.27 -25.19 -54.51
CA ALA A 23 -24.89 -25.19 -54.98
C ALA A 23 -24.01 -24.17 -54.23
N PHE A 24 -24.56 -22.99 -53.93
CA PHE A 24 -23.88 -21.97 -53.13
C PHE A 24 -23.62 -22.44 -51.68
N LEU A 25 -24.59 -23.12 -51.05
CA LEU A 25 -24.42 -23.73 -49.71
C LEU A 25 -23.45 -24.93 -49.69
N LYS A 26 -23.26 -25.63 -50.82
CA LYS A 26 -22.26 -26.71 -50.97
C LYS A 26 -20.88 -26.21 -51.38
N SER A 27 -20.73 -24.93 -51.69
CA SER A 27 -19.45 -24.32 -52.08
C SER A 27 -18.43 -24.44 -50.94
N GLN A 28 -17.24 -24.94 -51.28
CA GLN A 28 -16.09 -25.03 -50.38
C GLN A 28 -15.73 -23.67 -49.76
N GLN A 29 -16.04 -22.56 -50.46
CA GLN A 29 -15.82 -21.20 -49.97
C GLN A 29 -16.78 -20.81 -48.84
N VAL A 30 -18.04 -21.25 -48.86
CA VAL A 30 -19.00 -20.98 -47.77
C VAL A 30 -18.64 -21.77 -46.52
N ARG A 31 -18.13 -22.99 -46.67
CA ARG A 31 -17.59 -23.78 -45.55
C ARG A 31 -16.32 -23.16 -44.95
N LEU A 32 -15.42 -22.66 -45.80
CA LEU A 32 -14.23 -21.93 -45.35
C LEU A 32 -14.58 -20.61 -44.66
N PHE A 33 -15.57 -19.86 -45.16
CA PHE A 33 -16.07 -18.65 -44.49
C PHE A 33 -16.75 -18.97 -43.16
N GLY A 34 -17.55 -20.04 -43.09
CA GLY A 34 -18.16 -20.51 -41.85
C GLY A 34 -17.13 -20.94 -40.81
N LEU A 35 -16.09 -21.66 -41.22
CA LEU A 35 -14.97 -22.04 -40.36
C LEU A 35 -14.12 -20.84 -39.94
N PHE A 36 -13.89 -19.88 -40.83
CA PHE A 36 -13.18 -18.65 -40.52
C PHE A 36 -13.97 -17.77 -39.55
N ALA A 37 -15.28 -17.64 -39.73
CA ALA A 37 -16.16 -16.93 -38.79
C ALA A 37 -16.22 -17.66 -37.44
N ALA A 38 -16.31 -19.00 -37.43
CA ALA A 38 -16.24 -19.79 -36.20
C ALA A 38 -14.88 -19.63 -35.50
N PHE A 39 -13.77 -19.61 -36.26
CA PHE A 39 -12.43 -19.36 -35.75
C PHE A 39 -12.29 -17.94 -35.18
N LEU A 40 -12.86 -16.93 -35.84
CA LEU A 40 -12.92 -15.58 -35.32
C LEU A 40 -13.80 -15.46 -34.07
N VAL A 41 -14.89 -16.22 -33.97
CA VAL A 41 -15.70 -16.30 -32.73
C VAL A 41 -14.94 -17.00 -31.62
N VAL A 42 -14.21 -18.09 -31.92
CA VAL A 42 -13.34 -18.77 -30.95
C VAL A 42 -12.20 -17.86 -30.50
N ILE A 43 -11.57 -17.10 -31.40
CA ILE A 43 -10.58 -16.06 -31.06
C ILE A 43 -11.25 -14.96 -30.24
N ARG A 44 -12.46 -14.51 -30.60
CA ARG A 44 -13.19 -13.48 -29.84
C ARG A 44 -13.47 -13.97 -28.42
N ILE A 45 -13.90 -15.21 -28.25
CA ILE A 45 -14.08 -15.85 -26.94
C ILE A 45 -12.71 -15.96 -26.24
N PHE A 46 -11.66 -16.48 -26.87
CA PHE A 46 -10.36 -16.62 -26.20
C PHE A 46 -9.61 -15.31 -25.92
N VAL A 47 -9.85 -14.24 -26.69
CA VAL A 47 -9.16 -12.95 -26.58
C VAL A 47 -9.96 -11.94 -25.75
N LEU A 48 -11.30 -11.92 -25.85
CA LEU A 48 -12.15 -11.03 -25.05
C LEU A 48 -12.65 -11.69 -23.75
N ASP A 49 -12.79 -13.02 -23.68
CA ASP A 49 -13.14 -13.71 -22.43
C ASP A 49 -11.90 -13.98 -21.54
N ALA A 50 -10.68 -13.80 -22.08
CA ALA A 50 -9.45 -13.77 -21.28
C ALA A 50 -9.36 -12.56 -20.31
N SER A 51 -10.33 -11.63 -20.37
CA SER A 51 -10.41 -10.46 -19.49
C SER A 51 -11.63 -10.41 -18.54
N THR A 52 -12.58 -11.36 -18.58
CA THR A 52 -13.83 -11.20 -17.79
C THR A 52 -14.44 -12.45 -17.15
N SER A 53 -13.77 -13.61 -17.12
CA SER A 53 -14.37 -14.81 -16.50
C SER A 53 -13.48 -15.54 -15.48
N GLY A 54 -12.69 -14.81 -14.71
CA GLY A 54 -12.27 -15.29 -13.39
C GLY A 54 -13.28 -14.77 -12.38
N ALA A 55 -14.04 -15.64 -11.71
CA ALA A 55 -14.70 -15.24 -10.47
C ALA A 55 -13.65 -14.45 -9.64
N PRO A 56 -13.97 -13.24 -9.14
CA PRO A 56 -13.04 -12.53 -8.28
C PRO A 56 -12.62 -13.54 -7.22
N GLY A 57 -11.31 -13.81 -7.12
CA GLY A 57 -10.83 -14.70 -6.07
C GLY A 57 -11.42 -14.15 -4.78
N ASP A 58 -12.14 -14.97 -4.03
CA ASP A 58 -12.72 -14.56 -2.77
C ASP A 58 -11.55 -14.31 -1.80
N TYR A 59 -11.02 -13.10 -1.83
CA TYR A 59 -9.92 -12.65 -0.98
C TYR A 59 -10.44 -12.15 0.37
N ALA A 60 -11.75 -12.28 0.65
CA ALA A 60 -12.33 -11.87 1.94
C ALA A 60 -11.63 -12.60 3.10
N ALA A 61 -11.35 -13.89 2.94
CA ALA A 61 -10.68 -14.72 3.93
C ALA A 61 -9.24 -14.27 4.26
N THR A 62 -8.61 -13.50 3.37
CA THR A 62 -7.23 -13.04 3.52
C THR A 62 -7.11 -11.52 3.59
N ASN A 63 -8.23 -10.80 3.68
CA ASN A 63 -8.26 -9.34 3.68
C ASN A 63 -7.62 -8.78 4.96
N PRO A 64 -6.49 -8.03 4.88
CA PRO A 64 -5.80 -7.54 6.07
C PRO A 64 -6.45 -6.26 6.64
N TRP A 65 -7.45 -5.70 5.95
CA TRP A 65 -8.06 -4.42 6.30
C TRP A 65 -9.25 -4.63 7.23
N ARG A 66 -8.95 -4.62 8.54
CA ARG A 66 -9.94 -4.70 9.62
C ARG A 66 -10.14 -3.38 10.34
N ASP A 67 -11.23 -3.29 11.09
CA ASP A 67 -11.42 -2.20 12.04
C ASP A 67 -10.31 -2.21 13.10
N LEU A 68 -9.99 -1.04 13.64
CA LEU A 68 -9.06 -0.97 14.77
C LEU A 68 -9.70 -1.64 16.00
N PRO A 69 -8.91 -2.27 16.88
CA PRO A 69 -9.39 -2.76 18.15
C PRO A 69 -10.07 -1.63 18.95
N PRO A 70 -11.21 -1.88 19.61
CA PRO A 70 -11.97 -0.84 20.30
C PRO A 70 -11.29 -0.31 21.58
N ASP A 71 -10.11 -0.83 21.93
CA ASP A 71 -9.36 -0.47 23.14
C ASP A 71 -8.88 1.00 23.06
N PRO A 72 -9.35 1.89 23.95
CA PRO A 72 -8.92 3.30 23.97
C PRO A 72 -7.40 3.48 24.07
N ALA A 73 -6.69 2.55 24.72
CA ALA A 73 -5.23 2.63 24.84
C ALA A 73 -4.55 2.54 23.47
N VAL A 74 -4.97 1.60 22.61
CA VAL A 74 -4.46 1.46 21.24
C VAL A 74 -4.69 2.73 20.43
N HIS A 75 -5.89 3.31 20.55
CA HIS A 75 -6.25 4.56 19.86
C HIS A 75 -5.36 5.74 20.33
N GLN A 76 -5.11 5.83 21.64
CA GLN A 76 -4.20 6.83 22.21
C GLN A 76 -2.76 6.65 21.69
N THR A 77 -2.24 5.43 21.69
CA THR A 77 -0.90 5.10 21.20
C THR A 77 -0.77 5.47 19.72
N ILE A 78 -1.73 5.09 18.87
CA ILE A 78 -1.72 5.46 17.44
C ILE A 78 -1.70 6.98 17.26
N ARG A 79 -2.54 7.71 18.01
CA ARG A 79 -2.58 9.19 17.96
C ARG A 79 -1.22 9.81 18.27
N GLU A 80 -0.61 9.41 19.37
CA GLU A 80 0.69 9.94 19.81
C GLU A 80 1.81 9.58 18.83
N VAL A 81 1.88 8.32 18.41
CA VAL A 81 2.93 7.84 17.50
C VAL A 81 2.78 8.45 16.11
N LEU A 82 1.54 8.66 15.62
CA LEU A 82 1.30 9.43 14.39
C LEU A 82 1.84 10.85 14.53
N PHE A 83 1.56 11.52 15.65
CA PHE A 83 2.03 12.88 15.90
C PHE A 83 3.57 12.94 15.92
N ILE A 84 4.21 12.06 16.69
CA ILE A 84 5.68 11.91 16.74
C ILE A 84 6.25 11.67 15.33
N GLY A 85 5.67 10.70 14.60
CA GLY A 85 6.16 10.27 13.29
C GLY A 85 6.15 11.39 12.25
N ASP A 86 5.13 12.24 12.19
CA ASP A 86 5.19 13.37 11.25
C ASP A 86 6.01 14.53 11.78
N THR A 87 6.05 14.78 13.09
CA THR A 87 6.87 15.87 13.62
C THR A 87 8.34 15.60 13.35
N LEU A 88 8.81 14.37 13.57
CA LEU A 88 10.16 13.95 13.20
C LEU A 88 10.38 13.97 11.68
N ARG A 89 9.39 13.52 10.89
CA ARG A 89 9.49 13.55 9.41
C ARG A 89 9.66 14.97 8.89
N ASP A 90 8.75 15.86 9.28
CA ASP A 90 8.69 17.22 8.76
C ASP A 90 9.81 18.08 9.36
N GLY A 91 10.26 17.74 10.58
CA GLY A 91 11.40 18.34 11.26
C GLY A 91 12.74 17.95 10.65
N MET A 92 13.00 16.65 10.51
CA MET A 92 14.34 16.14 10.26
C MET A 92 14.62 15.75 8.80
N LEU A 93 13.60 15.67 7.94
CA LEU A 93 13.76 15.26 6.54
C LEU A 93 13.52 16.40 5.55
N PRO A 94 14.33 16.50 4.47
CA PRO A 94 15.53 15.69 4.20
C PRO A 94 16.71 16.07 5.11
N THR A 95 16.64 17.23 5.76
CA THR A 95 17.63 17.75 6.70
C THR A 95 16.95 18.59 7.78
N SER A 96 17.52 18.62 8.97
CA SER A 96 17.07 19.51 10.05
C SER A 96 17.59 20.93 9.82
N LEU A 97 16.95 21.92 10.43
CA LEU A 97 17.38 23.31 10.40
C LEU A 97 18.03 23.71 11.74
N PRO A 98 19.00 24.64 11.76
CA PRO A 98 19.67 25.06 13.00
C PRO A 98 18.73 25.63 14.07
N ASP A 99 17.58 26.20 13.66
CA ASP A 99 16.55 26.80 14.51
C ASP A 99 15.45 25.81 14.94
N ASP A 100 15.60 24.52 14.63
CA ASP A 100 14.64 23.50 15.04
C ASP A 100 14.71 23.18 16.54
N ASP A 101 13.57 22.73 17.08
CA ASP A 101 13.45 22.27 18.47
C ASP A 101 14.03 20.86 18.65
N TYR A 102 15.35 20.77 18.72
CA TYR A 102 16.08 19.52 18.89
C TYR A 102 15.78 18.82 20.22
N ASP A 103 15.40 19.57 21.26
CA ASP A 103 14.98 19.01 22.55
C ASP A 103 13.70 18.19 22.37
N SER A 104 12.73 18.74 21.63
CA SER A 104 11.50 18.04 21.28
C SER A 104 11.76 16.79 20.44
N TYR A 105 12.61 16.87 19.41
CA TYR A 105 12.97 15.69 18.60
C TYR A 105 13.67 14.61 19.43
N SER A 106 14.57 15.01 20.32
CA SER A 106 15.27 14.11 21.25
C SER A 106 14.30 13.38 22.17
N ALA A 107 13.34 14.11 22.74
CA ALA A 107 12.31 13.56 23.63
C ALA A 107 11.34 12.63 22.88
N MET A 108 10.94 13.00 21.66
CA MET A 108 10.12 12.17 20.78
C MET A 108 10.81 10.86 20.39
N LEU A 109 12.08 10.90 20.00
CA LEU A 109 12.87 9.69 19.76
C LEU A 109 13.02 8.86 21.04
N ARG A 110 13.23 9.49 22.19
CA ARG A 110 13.35 8.78 23.48
C ARG A 110 12.07 8.05 23.82
N SER A 111 10.92 8.66 23.55
CA SER A 111 9.61 8.02 23.68
C SER A 111 9.56 6.74 22.84
N LEU A 112 9.90 6.82 21.54
CA LEU A 112 9.88 5.63 20.67
C LEU A 112 10.87 4.54 21.11
N GLU A 113 12.05 4.92 21.63
CA GLU A 113 13.08 3.98 22.10
C GLU A 113 12.66 3.18 23.35
N THR A 114 11.80 3.76 24.20
CA THR A 114 11.47 3.25 25.54
C THR A 114 10.05 2.70 25.67
N ARG A 115 9.15 3.05 24.74
CA ARG A 115 7.74 2.62 24.76
C ARG A 115 7.58 1.11 24.72
N THR A 116 6.74 0.59 25.60
CA THR A 116 6.38 -0.84 25.70
C THR A 116 5.00 -1.14 25.12
N ASP A 117 4.24 -0.12 24.75
CA ASP A 117 2.87 -0.22 24.24
C ASP A 117 2.79 -0.26 22.71
N LEU A 118 3.93 -0.17 22.01
CA LEU A 118 4.00 -0.33 20.56
C LEU A 118 3.67 -1.77 20.17
N THR A 119 2.64 -1.96 19.35
CA THR A 119 2.33 -3.26 18.71
C THR A 119 2.64 -3.21 17.22
N TRP A 120 2.67 -4.37 16.56
CA TRP A 120 2.82 -4.42 15.09
C TRP A 120 1.72 -3.65 14.36
N LEU A 121 0.49 -3.64 14.89
CA LEU A 121 -0.59 -2.79 14.41
C LEU A 121 -0.23 -1.30 14.47
N VAL A 122 0.28 -0.83 15.62
CA VAL A 122 0.67 0.58 15.78
C VAL A 122 1.75 0.97 14.76
N ILE A 123 2.79 0.15 14.60
CA ILE A 123 3.84 0.41 13.60
C ILE A 123 3.25 0.47 12.19
N GLN A 124 2.40 -0.50 11.83
CA GLN A 124 1.80 -0.55 10.48
C GLN A 124 0.87 0.64 10.19
N GLU A 125 0.07 1.06 11.17
CA GLU A 125 -0.90 2.14 11.02
C GLU A 125 -0.24 3.51 11.01
N THR A 126 0.85 3.69 11.78
CA THR A 126 1.55 4.97 11.90
C THR A 126 2.69 5.13 10.90
N ARG A 127 3.27 4.03 10.43
CA ARG A 127 4.48 3.99 9.58
C ARG A 127 5.67 4.76 10.16
N VAL A 128 5.73 4.87 11.49
CA VAL A 128 6.81 5.57 12.20
C VAL A 128 8.17 4.92 11.92
N ASP A 129 8.19 3.61 11.68
CA ASP A 129 9.36 2.85 11.25
C ASP A 129 9.99 3.40 9.98
N GLN A 130 9.17 3.87 9.04
CA GLN A 130 9.65 4.42 7.77
C GLN A 130 10.19 5.83 7.92
N THR A 131 9.59 6.64 8.80
CA THR A 131 10.17 7.94 9.16
C THR A 131 11.53 7.73 9.81
N VAL A 132 11.63 6.85 10.81
CA VAL A 132 12.89 6.56 11.51
C VAL A 132 13.94 6.00 10.54
N MET A 133 13.56 5.08 9.65
CA MET A 133 14.43 4.59 8.58
C MET A 133 14.91 5.72 7.68
N ALA A 134 14.04 6.64 7.26
CA ALA A 134 14.44 7.75 6.40
C ALA A 134 15.41 8.70 7.10
N ILE A 135 15.23 8.92 8.41
CA ILE A 135 16.15 9.73 9.24
C ILE A 135 17.50 9.04 9.38
N ALA A 136 17.49 7.71 9.61
CA ALA A 136 18.68 6.87 9.72
C ALA A 136 19.47 6.75 8.40
N ASN A 137 18.80 6.92 7.27
CA ASN A 137 19.41 6.88 5.94
C ASN A 137 19.85 8.27 5.44
N ARG A 138 19.82 9.30 6.30
CA ARG A 138 20.45 10.59 5.99
C ARG A 138 21.97 10.43 6.01
N GLY A 139 22.68 11.44 5.52
CA GLY A 139 24.14 11.43 5.52
C GLY A 139 24.77 10.98 4.21
N GLY A 140 26.10 11.07 4.18
CA GLY A 140 26.92 10.82 3.00
C GLY A 140 27.26 12.09 2.22
N TYR A 141 28.14 11.93 1.21
CA TYR A 141 28.74 13.04 0.47
C TYR A 141 27.71 14.04 -0.07
N HIS A 142 26.65 13.55 -0.70
CA HIS A 142 25.67 14.43 -1.36
C HIS A 142 24.58 14.95 -0.42
N SER A 143 24.59 14.51 0.85
CA SER A 143 23.62 14.90 1.86
C SER A 143 24.25 14.94 3.26
N PRO A 144 25.26 15.81 3.50
CA PRO A 144 25.86 15.98 4.82
C PRO A 144 24.79 16.27 5.88
N ILE A 145 24.98 15.71 7.07
CA ILE A 145 24.12 15.91 8.23
C ILE A 145 24.65 17.13 8.98
N PRO A 146 23.80 18.12 9.31
CA PRO A 146 24.22 19.26 10.12
C PRO A 146 24.66 18.82 11.52
N GLU A 147 25.33 19.71 12.25
CA GLU A 147 25.63 19.47 13.65
C GLU A 147 24.33 19.44 14.48
N GLU A 148 23.85 18.23 14.78
CA GLU A 148 22.66 17.99 15.61
C GLU A 148 23.08 17.60 17.04
N PRO A 149 22.50 18.22 18.10
CA PRO A 149 22.73 17.76 19.47
C PRO A 149 22.08 16.39 19.71
N TYR A 150 22.39 15.74 20.84
CA TYR A 150 21.77 14.49 21.30
C TYR A 150 21.93 13.23 20.42
N ASP A 151 22.84 13.24 19.45
CA ASP A 151 23.07 12.10 18.55
C ASP A 151 21.77 11.62 17.87
N LEU A 152 20.92 12.55 17.39
CA LEU A 152 19.59 12.19 16.86
C LEU A 152 19.69 11.22 15.67
N HIS A 153 20.66 11.43 14.78
CA HIS A 153 20.93 10.53 13.67
C HIS A 153 21.33 9.12 14.14
N GLY A 154 22.36 9.00 15.00
CA GLY A 154 22.82 7.70 15.48
C GLY A 154 21.77 6.97 16.32
N ARG A 155 20.91 7.69 17.03
CA ARG A 155 19.74 7.14 17.73
C ARG A 155 18.71 6.57 16.75
N ALA A 156 18.40 7.30 15.68
CA ALA A 156 17.51 6.82 14.63
C ALA A 156 18.06 5.56 13.94
N GLU A 157 19.37 5.49 13.67
CA GLU A 157 20.03 4.29 13.12
C GLU A 157 19.86 3.08 14.03
N ARG A 158 20.13 3.23 15.34
CA ARG A 158 19.96 2.15 16.32
C ARG A 158 18.51 1.69 16.44
N LEU A 159 17.56 2.63 16.46
CA LEU A 159 16.13 2.32 16.52
C LEU A 159 15.65 1.64 15.24
N HIS A 160 16.09 2.11 14.07
CA HIS A 160 15.79 1.45 12.80
C HIS A 160 16.35 0.02 12.76
N GLY A 161 17.61 -0.17 13.16
CA GLY A 161 18.24 -1.49 13.23
C GLY A 161 17.49 -2.45 14.15
N HIS A 162 17.05 -1.96 15.31
CA HIS A 162 16.23 -2.73 16.26
C HIS A 162 14.90 -3.18 15.65
N TRP A 163 14.12 -2.26 15.08
CA TRP A 163 12.85 -2.62 14.45
C TRP A 163 13.02 -3.50 13.22
N SER A 164 14.08 -3.32 12.43
CA SER A 164 14.43 -4.18 11.30
C SER A 164 14.75 -5.62 11.75
N ALA A 165 15.50 -5.77 12.84
CA ALA A 165 15.79 -7.08 13.44
C ALA A 165 14.51 -7.78 13.93
N LEU A 166 13.63 -7.04 14.62
CA LEU A 166 12.31 -7.57 15.02
C LEU A 166 11.44 -7.93 13.82
N ALA A 167 11.47 -7.12 12.76
CA ALA A 167 10.65 -7.32 11.57
C ALA A 167 11.07 -8.56 10.76
N SER A 168 12.33 -8.96 10.91
CA SER A 168 12.96 -10.12 10.26
C SER A 168 12.86 -11.40 11.10
N HIS A 169 12.34 -11.32 12.33
CA HIS A 169 12.19 -12.47 13.21
C HIS A 169 11.16 -13.46 12.67
N LYS A 170 11.47 -14.77 12.73
CA LYS A 170 10.63 -15.84 12.18
C LYS A 170 9.23 -15.90 12.81
N ASP A 171 9.16 -15.65 14.11
CA ASP A 171 7.91 -15.67 14.89
C ASP A 171 7.08 -14.39 14.80
N ARG A 172 7.47 -13.44 13.95
CA ARG A 172 6.68 -12.23 13.74
C ARG A 172 5.27 -12.62 13.25
N PRO A 173 4.20 -12.17 13.91
CA PRO A 173 2.85 -12.40 13.43
C PRO A 173 2.64 -11.70 12.08
N ASP A 174 1.92 -12.36 11.18
CA ASP A 174 1.48 -11.72 9.96
C ASP A 174 0.27 -10.85 10.22
N ARG A 175 0.00 -9.93 9.30
CA ARG A 175 -1.04 -8.93 9.47
C ARG A 175 -2.46 -9.48 9.62
N TRP A 176 -2.75 -10.61 8.98
CA TRP A 176 -4.05 -11.28 9.11
C TRP A 176 -4.14 -12.16 10.36
N ASP A 177 -3.04 -12.37 11.09
CA ASP A 177 -3.07 -13.11 12.34
C ASP A 177 -3.77 -12.30 13.44
N ALA A 178 -4.51 -12.99 14.30
CA ALA A 178 -5.17 -12.36 15.45
C ALA A 178 -4.14 -11.75 16.43
N ARG A 179 -2.96 -12.37 16.55
CA ARG A 179 -1.90 -11.92 17.46
C ARG A 179 -1.22 -10.63 16.99
N PHE A 180 -1.31 -10.27 15.71
CA PHE A 180 -0.67 -9.07 15.16
C PHE A 180 -1.06 -7.78 15.90
N ASP A 181 -2.32 -7.68 16.29
CA ASP A 181 -2.83 -6.48 16.96
C ASP A 181 -2.35 -6.37 18.40
N THR A 182 -2.09 -7.51 19.03
CA THR A 182 -1.80 -7.64 20.47
C THR A 182 -0.34 -7.90 20.79
N THR A 183 0.48 -8.29 19.81
CA THR A 183 1.90 -8.56 20.04
C THR A 183 2.65 -7.24 20.18
N HIS A 184 3.07 -6.95 21.41
CA HIS A 184 3.92 -5.83 21.74
C HIS A 184 5.36 -6.02 21.25
N LEU A 185 5.97 -4.93 20.83
CA LEU A 185 7.37 -4.87 20.46
C LEU A 185 8.21 -4.62 21.71
N PRO A 186 9.31 -5.36 21.92
CA PRO A 186 10.24 -5.03 22.98
C PRO A 186 10.86 -3.65 22.70
N PRO A 187 10.99 -2.78 23.72
CA PRO A 187 11.65 -1.48 23.56
C PRO A 187 13.14 -1.67 23.26
N LEU A 188 13.75 -0.67 22.61
CA LEU A 188 15.20 -0.64 22.39
C LEU A 188 15.94 -0.45 23.71
N LEU A 189 15.42 0.45 24.56
CA LEU A 189 15.99 0.78 25.85
C LEU A 189 15.10 0.23 26.96
N GLY A 190 15.68 -0.60 27.84
CA GLY A 190 15.00 -1.03 29.04
C GLY A 190 14.78 0.15 29.99
N ARG A 191 13.66 0.15 30.72
CA ARG A 191 13.29 1.19 31.71
C ARG A 191 14.37 1.47 32.77
N HIS A 192 15.31 0.56 32.96
CA HIS A 192 16.41 0.64 33.93
C HIS A 192 17.81 0.81 33.31
N ALA A 193 17.93 0.92 31.98
CA ALA A 193 19.22 1.15 31.32
C ALA A 193 19.68 2.63 31.36
N SER A 194 18.89 3.51 31.97
CA SER A 194 19.30 4.87 32.34
C SER A 194 20.17 4.82 33.60
N GLY A 195 21.39 4.32 33.46
CA GLY A 195 22.39 4.23 34.53
C GLY A 195 23.73 4.77 34.07
N SER A 196 23.87 6.09 34.02
CA SER A 196 25.14 6.80 34.26
C SER A 196 24.89 8.31 34.39
N ASP A 197 24.96 8.79 35.62
CA ASP A 197 25.36 10.14 36.06
C ASP A 197 25.31 11.28 35.05
N ARG A 198 24.13 11.90 34.93
CA ARG A 198 23.94 13.36 34.93
C ARG A 198 22.45 13.65 35.01
N ASP A 199 22.10 14.54 35.94
CA ASP A 199 20.75 14.98 36.24
C ASP A 199 19.88 15.21 34.99
N GLY A 200 18.68 14.66 35.02
CA GLY A 200 17.64 14.86 34.03
C GLY A 200 16.65 13.71 34.11
N ASP A 201 15.53 13.95 34.78
CA ASP A 201 14.36 13.09 34.94
C ASP A 201 14.20 12.00 33.87
N SER A 202 13.72 10.83 34.30
CA SER A 202 12.91 9.98 33.42
C SER A 202 11.68 10.78 33.01
N SER A 203 11.86 11.70 32.05
CA SER A 203 10.82 12.52 31.50
C SER A 203 10.00 11.60 30.63
N ASP A 204 8.96 11.02 31.22
CA ASP A 204 7.86 10.46 30.48
C ASP A 204 7.45 11.54 29.47
N PHE A 205 7.70 11.28 28.18
CA PHE A 205 7.39 12.21 27.12
C PHE A 205 5.88 12.46 27.12
N HIS A 206 5.49 13.64 27.59
CA HIS A 206 4.11 14.07 27.60
C HIS A 206 3.94 15.21 26.60
N LEU A 207 3.06 14.99 25.63
CA LEU A 207 2.64 16.03 24.70
C LEU A 207 2.12 17.24 25.47
N THR A 208 2.58 18.43 25.09
CA THR A 208 2.01 19.69 25.61
C THR A 208 0.53 19.79 25.24
N THR A 209 -0.24 20.68 25.88
CA THR A 209 -1.66 20.86 25.57
C THR A 209 -1.89 21.19 24.08
N GLU A 210 -1.03 22.02 23.50
CA GLU A 210 -1.08 22.36 22.08
C GLU A 210 -0.77 21.14 21.20
N GLN A 211 0.30 20.40 21.51
CA GLN A 211 0.65 19.18 20.78
C GLN A 211 -0.44 18.10 20.89
N LYS A 212 -1.11 17.98 22.05
CA LYS A 212 -2.27 17.08 22.23
C LYS A 212 -3.41 17.47 21.30
N SER A 213 -3.75 18.77 21.25
CA SER A 213 -4.81 19.24 20.36
C SER A 213 -4.50 19.01 18.88
N ALA A 214 -3.25 19.20 18.47
CA ALA A 214 -2.77 18.90 17.12
C ALA A 214 -2.82 17.39 16.82
N ALA A 215 -2.39 16.57 17.78
CA ALA A 215 -2.46 15.12 17.68
C ALA A 215 -3.91 14.63 17.55
N ASP A 216 -4.85 15.21 18.28
CA ASP A 216 -6.29 14.89 18.21
C ASP A 216 -6.89 15.23 16.84
N ALA A 217 -6.67 16.45 16.35
CA ALA A 217 -7.16 16.88 15.04
C ALA A 217 -6.63 15.97 13.93
N LYS A 218 -5.34 15.64 14.00
CA LYS A 218 -4.69 14.74 13.06
C LYS A 218 -5.22 13.31 13.13
N TYR A 219 -5.41 12.79 14.34
CA TYR A 219 -5.93 11.45 14.55
C TYR A 219 -7.37 11.33 14.02
N ALA A 220 -8.20 12.36 14.23
CA ALA A 220 -9.54 12.43 13.65
C ALA A 220 -9.52 12.41 12.12
N ALA A 221 -8.64 13.19 11.48
CA ALA A 221 -8.48 13.20 10.02
C ALA A 221 -7.96 11.84 9.49
N TYR A 222 -7.02 11.23 10.20
CA TYR A 222 -6.54 9.87 9.91
C TYR A 222 -7.68 8.85 9.99
N ARG A 223 -8.45 8.83 11.09
CA ARG A 223 -9.59 7.91 11.28
C ARG A 223 -10.63 8.06 10.19
N LYS A 224 -11.04 9.29 9.87
CA LYS A 224 -11.99 9.56 8.77
C LYS A 224 -11.54 8.93 7.45
N ARG A 225 -10.25 9.09 7.08
CA ARG A 225 -9.70 8.52 5.84
C ARG A 225 -9.56 7.00 5.91
N ARG A 226 -9.08 6.49 7.04
CA ARG A 226 -8.85 5.05 7.27
C ARG A 226 -10.16 4.28 7.25
N ASP A 227 -11.17 4.74 7.99
CA ASP A 227 -12.44 4.04 8.15
C ASP A 227 -13.24 4.03 6.85
N ARG A 228 -13.20 5.14 6.09
CA ARG A 228 -13.70 5.17 4.71
C ARG A 228 -13.00 4.14 3.83
N ALA A 229 -11.67 4.05 3.88
CA ALA A 229 -10.92 3.09 3.08
C ALA A 229 -11.21 1.64 3.49
N VAL A 230 -11.29 1.36 4.79
CA VAL A 230 -11.58 0.03 5.31
C VAL A 230 -13.02 -0.40 4.99
N SER A 231 -14.01 0.50 5.09
CA SER A 231 -15.39 0.16 4.69
C SER A 231 -15.47 -0.27 3.23
N TYR A 232 -14.82 0.46 2.31
CA TYR A 232 -14.75 0.05 0.91
C TYR A 232 -14.08 -1.32 0.73
N LEU A 233 -12.95 -1.54 1.40
CA LEU A 233 -12.13 -2.74 1.23
C LEU A 233 -12.74 -3.98 1.90
N LYS A 234 -13.71 -3.82 2.81
CA LYS A 234 -14.52 -4.94 3.33
C LYS A 234 -15.42 -5.51 2.24
N ASP A 235 -16.09 -4.64 1.49
CA ASP A 235 -16.98 -5.03 0.39
C ASP A 235 -16.22 -5.35 -0.89
N HIS A 236 -15.01 -4.79 -1.04
CA HIS A 236 -14.13 -4.96 -2.19
C HIS A 236 -12.74 -5.42 -1.74
N PRO A 237 -12.58 -6.68 -1.28
CA PRO A 237 -11.29 -7.20 -0.84
C PRO A 237 -10.20 -6.99 -1.91
N PRO A 238 -9.06 -6.38 -1.56
CA PRO A 238 -8.04 -6.08 -2.55
C PRO A 238 -7.35 -7.34 -3.03
N LYS A 239 -6.82 -7.27 -4.25
CA LYS A 239 -5.99 -8.34 -4.79
C LYS A 239 -4.57 -8.26 -4.20
N PRO A 240 -4.02 -9.35 -3.64
CA PRO A 240 -2.61 -9.39 -3.20
C PRO A 240 -1.65 -8.98 -4.34
N MET A 241 -0.63 -8.20 -3.99
CA MET A 241 0.45 -7.83 -4.92
C MET A 241 1.38 -9.00 -5.23
N ALA A 242 1.62 -9.83 -4.23
CA ALA A 242 2.54 -10.96 -4.30
C ALA A 242 2.10 -12.04 -3.30
N TRP A 243 2.81 -13.16 -3.31
CA TRP A 243 2.60 -14.28 -2.41
C TRP A 243 3.96 -14.78 -1.94
N SER A 244 4.09 -15.09 -0.65
CA SER A 244 5.30 -15.64 -0.06
C SER A 244 5.04 -17.06 0.43
N PRO A 245 5.96 -18.02 0.20
CA PRO A 245 5.84 -19.35 0.77
C PRO A 245 5.97 -19.29 2.31
N VAL A 246 5.18 -20.11 2.99
CA VAL A 246 5.36 -20.39 4.42
C VAL A 246 6.49 -21.39 4.56
N GLN A 247 7.53 -21.03 5.32
CA GLN A 247 8.55 -21.99 5.74
C GLN A 247 7.95 -22.83 6.86
N THR A 248 7.78 -24.13 6.64
CA THR A 248 7.36 -25.09 7.67
C THR A 248 8.58 -25.68 8.37
N ASP A 249 8.53 -25.75 9.70
CA ASP A 249 9.64 -26.17 10.58
C ASP A 249 9.91 -27.67 10.55
N HIS A 250 9.00 -28.42 9.93
CA HIS A 250 9.14 -29.83 9.62
C HIS A 250 9.14 -30.00 8.10
N PRO A 251 10.31 -30.17 7.45
CA PRO A 251 10.35 -30.85 6.18
C PRO A 251 10.06 -32.32 6.50
N ASP A 252 8.80 -32.74 6.41
CA ASP A 252 8.53 -34.18 6.33
C ASP A 252 9.38 -34.71 5.17
N GLU A 253 10.31 -35.62 5.46
CA GLU A 253 11.30 -36.20 4.51
C GLU A 253 10.63 -36.89 3.30
N THR A 254 9.31 -36.92 3.23
CA THR A 254 8.49 -37.50 2.16
C THR A 254 7.79 -36.48 1.26
N ALA A 255 7.87 -35.17 1.56
CA ALA A 255 7.39 -34.11 0.67
C ALA A 255 8.57 -33.25 0.17
N PRO A 256 9.31 -33.71 -0.87
CA PRO A 256 10.31 -32.88 -1.51
C PRO A 256 9.54 -31.82 -2.31
N GLY A 257 9.35 -30.66 -1.71
CA GLY A 257 9.05 -29.45 -2.45
C GLY A 257 8.39 -28.35 -1.65
N GLY A 258 8.97 -27.15 -1.73
CA GLY A 258 8.42 -25.96 -1.09
C GLY A 258 6.98 -25.66 -1.55
N ALA A 259 6.29 -24.71 -0.90
CA ALA A 259 4.90 -24.35 -1.21
C ALA A 259 4.61 -24.10 -2.71
N TRP A 260 5.63 -23.69 -3.48
CA TRP A 260 5.57 -23.53 -4.93
C TRP A 260 5.57 -24.84 -5.73
N GLU A 261 6.23 -25.89 -5.25
CA GLU A 261 6.24 -27.23 -5.85
C GLU A 261 4.92 -27.97 -5.65
N ILE A 262 4.21 -27.68 -4.56
CA ILE A 262 2.83 -28.15 -4.32
C ILE A 262 1.86 -27.53 -5.34
N LEU A 263 2.07 -26.27 -5.71
CA LEU A 263 1.18 -25.52 -6.62
C LEU A 263 1.54 -25.66 -8.09
N PHE A 264 2.81 -25.92 -8.39
CA PHE A 264 3.33 -26.09 -9.74
C PHE A 264 4.07 -27.41 -9.83
N HIS A 265 3.61 -28.31 -10.69
CA HIS A 265 4.27 -29.60 -10.93
C HIS A 265 5.76 -29.37 -11.28
N LYS A 266 6.68 -29.81 -10.40
CA LYS A 266 8.15 -29.59 -10.41
C LYS A 266 8.67 -28.20 -9.96
N GLY A 267 7.85 -27.36 -9.34
CA GLY A 267 8.28 -26.04 -8.81
C GLY A 267 8.58 -24.97 -9.85
N ILE A 268 8.42 -25.29 -11.15
CA ILE A 268 8.74 -24.38 -12.24
C ILE A 268 7.56 -23.45 -12.48
N VAL A 269 7.69 -22.20 -12.00
CA VAL A 269 6.85 -21.09 -12.46
C VAL A 269 7.35 -20.66 -13.84
N GLN A 270 6.69 -21.13 -14.91
CA GLN A 270 6.98 -20.65 -16.25
C GLN A 270 6.55 -19.18 -16.38
N ALA A 271 7.49 -18.32 -16.79
CA ALA A 271 7.20 -16.92 -17.10
C ALA A 271 6.02 -16.83 -18.09
N GLY A 272 5.03 -15.99 -17.78
CA GLY A 272 3.85 -15.77 -18.62
C GLY A 272 2.65 -16.70 -18.36
N ARG A 273 2.76 -17.71 -17.48
CA ARG A 273 1.61 -18.56 -17.11
C ARG A 273 0.73 -17.85 -16.07
N LYS A 274 -0.54 -17.59 -16.39
CA LYS A 274 -1.53 -17.05 -15.43
C LYS A 274 -1.77 -18.08 -14.33
N VAL A 275 -1.50 -17.70 -13.08
CA VAL A 275 -1.85 -18.49 -11.89
C VAL A 275 -3.25 -18.06 -11.45
N LEU A 276 -4.15 -19.03 -11.28
CA LEU A 276 -5.50 -18.76 -10.79
C LEU A 276 -5.43 -18.25 -9.35
N GLY A 277 -5.91 -17.02 -9.12
CA GLY A 277 -5.92 -16.39 -7.80
C GLY A 277 -6.65 -17.22 -6.74
N SER A 278 -7.64 -18.02 -7.12
CA SER A 278 -8.38 -18.94 -6.25
C SER A 278 -7.57 -20.14 -5.76
N ARG A 279 -6.45 -20.50 -6.41
CA ARG A 279 -5.53 -21.54 -5.91
C ARG A 279 -4.50 -21.00 -4.92
N LEU A 280 -4.35 -19.67 -4.89
CA LEU A 280 -3.45 -18.97 -3.98
C LEU A 280 -4.23 -18.47 -2.76
N ALA A 281 -5.40 -17.89 -2.98
CA ALA A 281 -6.34 -17.51 -1.93
C ALA A 281 -6.81 -18.76 -1.17
N GLY A 282 -6.57 -18.77 0.15
CA GLY A 282 -6.93 -19.87 1.03
C GLY A 282 -5.93 -21.03 1.09
N ASN A 283 -4.79 -20.97 0.37
CA ASN A 283 -3.74 -21.97 0.53
C ASN A 283 -2.91 -21.67 1.79
N PRO A 284 -2.88 -22.55 2.80
CA PRO A 284 -2.14 -22.31 4.04
C PRO A 284 -0.62 -22.27 3.86
N ALA A 285 -0.10 -22.81 2.74
CA ALA A 285 1.32 -22.79 2.42
C ALA A 285 1.79 -21.48 1.77
N LEU A 286 0.87 -20.56 1.44
CA LEU A 286 1.19 -19.26 0.86
C LEU A 286 0.57 -18.10 1.65
N LYS A 287 1.39 -17.08 1.90
CA LYS A 287 1.02 -15.85 2.57
C LYS A 287 0.84 -14.72 1.55
N PRO A 288 -0.33 -14.08 1.47
CA PRO A 288 -0.54 -12.95 0.56
C PRO A 288 0.22 -11.72 1.04
N ILE A 289 0.79 -10.97 0.09
CA ILE A 289 1.44 -9.68 0.35
C ILE A 289 0.54 -8.59 -0.23
N TYR A 290 0.12 -7.64 0.60
CA TYR A 290 -0.75 -6.53 0.22
C TYR A 290 -0.01 -5.20 0.14
N ARG A 291 -0.67 -4.21 -0.48
CA ARG A 291 -0.23 -2.80 -0.44
C ARG A 291 -0.43 -2.23 0.96
N ASN A 292 0.05 -1.01 1.16
CA ASN A 292 -0.34 -0.20 2.31
C ASN A 292 -1.69 0.46 2.05
N LEU A 293 -2.45 0.80 3.09
CA LEU A 293 -3.83 1.30 2.95
C LEU A 293 -3.89 2.55 2.09
N ILE A 294 -2.92 3.43 2.30
CA ILE A 294 -2.81 4.70 1.60
C ILE A 294 -2.50 4.55 0.10
N THR A 295 -2.00 3.37 -0.32
CA THR A 295 -1.73 3.07 -1.74
C THR A 295 -2.74 2.10 -2.34
N GLU A 296 -3.76 1.68 -1.57
CA GLU A 296 -4.89 0.94 -2.09
C GLU A 296 -5.80 1.85 -2.94
N ARG A 297 -6.43 1.25 -3.95
CA ARG A 297 -7.29 1.98 -4.88
C ARG A 297 -8.70 2.09 -4.32
N VAL A 298 -8.89 3.04 -3.40
CA VAL A 298 -10.21 3.39 -2.86
C VAL A 298 -10.73 4.62 -3.59
N PRO A 299 -11.96 4.58 -4.15
CA PRO A 299 -12.60 5.76 -4.73
C PRO A 299 -12.69 6.90 -3.72
N TYR A 300 -12.33 8.12 -4.14
CA TYR A 300 -12.33 9.27 -3.24
C TYR A 300 -13.75 9.64 -2.79
N ASP A 301 -14.73 9.43 -3.66
CA ASP A 301 -16.16 9.63 -3.48
C ASP A 301 -16.85 8.46 -2.78
N TRP A 302 -16.12 7.42 -2.36
CA TRP A 302 -16.72 6.33 -1.60
C TRP A 302 -17.34 6.84 -0.30
N VAL A 303 -18.62 6.55 -0.13
CA VAL A 303 -19.37 6.75 1.10
C VAL A 303 -19.87 5.38 1.54
N ASN A 304 -19.63 5.04 2.80
CA ASN A 304 -20.11 3.81 3.38
C ASN A 304 -21.66 3.79 3.30
N PRO A 305 -22.29 2.79 2.66
CA PRO A 305 -23.74 2.72 2.51
C PRO A 305 -24.48 2.63 3.85
N ASP A 306 -23.80 2.16 4.91
CA ASP A 306 -24.36 2.04 6.27
C ASP A 306 -24.26 3.35 7.09
N GLU A 307 -23.54 4.36 6.59
CA GLU A 307 -23.40 5.65 7.26
C GLU A 307 -24.45 6.66 6.77
N PRO A 308 -25.01 7.49 7.66
CA PRO A 308 -25.92 8.55 7.26
C PRO A 308 -25.18 9.54 6.36
N VAL A 309 -25.80 9.88 5.21
CA VAL A 309 -25.27 10.89 4.28
C VAL A 309 -25.11 12.20 5.03
N ARG A 310 -23.86 12.63 5.20
CA ARG A 310 -23.55 13.95 5.78
C ARG A 310 -23.58 14.97 4.66
N GLU A 311 -24.55 15.89 4.71
CA GLU A 311 -24.51 17.09 3.88
C GLU A 311 -23.31 17.92 4.30
N TYR A 312 -22.37 18.06 3.37
CA TYR A 312 -21.15 18.78 3.61
C TYR A 312 -21.40 20.27 3.35
N ALA A 313 -21.44 21.08 4.41
CA ALA A 313 -21.74 22.50 4.29
C ALA A 313 -20.61 23.22 3.54
N GLU A 314 -20.97 24.07 2.57
CA GLU A 314 -20.01 24.83 1.74
C GLU A 314 -19.03 25.66 2.57
N ARG A 315 -19.48 26.17 3.73
CA ARG A 315 -18.63 26.92 4.67
C ARG A 315 -17.51 26.07 5.28
N ASP A 316 -17.78 24.80 5.57
CA ASP A 316 -16.78 23.88 6.12
C ASP A 316 -15.76 23.52 5.04
N HIS A 317 -16.21 23.36 3.79
CA HIS A 317 -15.33 23.16 2.65
C HIS A 317 -14.35 24.31 2.44
N LEU A 318 -14.84 25.56 2.45
CA LEU A 318 -14.00 26.74 2.29
C LEU A 318 -12.96 26.86 3.40
N ARG A 319 -13.35 26.56 4.64
CA ARG A 319 -12.44 26.58 5.79
C ARG A 319 -11.35 25.51 5.70
N GLU A 320 -11.71 24.30 5.26
CA GLU A 320 -10.71 23.23 5.02
C GLU A 320 -9.75 23.60 3.87
N MET A 321 -10.25 24.23 2.80
CA MET A 321 -9.42 24.67 1.68
C MET A 321 -8.45 25.79 2.07
N GLU A 322 -8.87 26.73 2.91
CA GLU A 322 -8.00 27.77 3.44
C GLU A 322 -6.91 27.19 4.35
N ALA A 323 -7.29 26.30 5.29
CA ALA A 323 -6.33 25.61 6.15
C ALA A 323 -5.31 24.80 5.34
N PHE A 324 -5.75 24.11 4.29
CA PHE A 324 -4.86 23.36 3.39
C PHE A 324 -3.87 24.27 2.65
N ARG A 325 -4.31 25.46 2.21
CA ARG A 325 -3.42 26.42 1.53
C ARG A 325 -2.36 26.96 2.47
N GLU A 326 -2.73 27.33 3.70
CA GLU A 326 -1.79 27.82 4.70
C GLU A 326 -0.78 26.73 5.11
N GLU A 327 -1.24 25.50 5.35
CA GLU A 327 -0.37 24.36 5.63
C GLU A 327 0.59 24.08 4.46
N SER A 328 0.08 24.08 3.22
CA SER A 328 0.90 23.87 2.03
C SER A 328 1.95 24.97 1.86
N LYS A 329 1.61 26.22 2.17
CA LYS A 329 2.54 27.35 2.10
C LYS A 329 3.64 27.21 3.15
N ALA A 330 3.28 26.94 4.40
CA ALA A 330 4.24 26.73 5.49
C ALA A 330 5.19 25.55 5.19
N ARG A 331 4.66 24.47 4.62
CA ARG A 331 5.45 23.30 4.20
C ARG A 331 6.43 23.66 3.08
N GLN A 332 5.98 24.38 2.06
CA GLN A 332 6.83 24.82 0.96
C GLN A 332 7.95 25.73 1.47
N GLU A 333 7.63 26.73 2.30
CA GLU A 333 8.62 27.64 2.88
C GLU A 333 9.68 26.89 3.71
N ARG A 334 9.26 25.87 4.47
CA ARG A 334 10.20 25.00 5.19
C ARG A 334 11.07 24.18 4.24
N THR A 335 10.48 23.55 3.23
CA THR A 335 11.23 22.77 2.23
C THR A 335 12.26 23.64 1.49
N ASP A 336 11.91 24.87 1.14
CA ASP A 336 12.84 25.81 0.50
C ASP A 336 13.99 26.20 1.44
N ARG A 337 13.72 26.39 2.73
CA ARG A 337 14.77 26.61 3.75
C ARG A 337 15.70 25.40 3.89
N GLN A 338 15.13 24.20 3.99
CA GLN A 338 15.90 22.95 4.05
C GLN A 338 16.77 22.76 2.81
N ALA A 339 16.25 23.04 1.62
CA ALA A 339 17.00 22.94 0.37
C ALA A 339 18.20 23.90 0.34
N LYS A 340 17.98 25.18 0.69
CA LYS A 340 19.04 26.19 0.77
C LYS A 340 20.10 25.82 1.80
N PHE A 341 19.67 25.35 2.96
CA PHE A 341 20.59 24.93 4.02
C PHE A 341 21.41 23.71 3.60
N GLN A 342 20.78 22.72 2.98
CA GLN A 342 21.49 21.55 2.45
C GLN A 342 22.50 21.91 1.37
N GLU A 343 22.19 22.89 0.50
CA GLU A 343 23.14 23.41 -0.48
C GLU A 343 24.35 24.07 0.19
N ALA A 344 24.13 24.84 1.25
CA ALA A 344 25.21 25.44 2.04
C ALA A 344 26.11 24.38 2.69
N LEU A 345 25.52 23.37 3.35
CA LEU A 345 26.26 22.25 3.93
C LEU A 345 27.09 21.50 2.89
N ARG A 346 26.52 21.25 1.70
CA ARG A 346 27.26 20.61 0.59
C ARG A 346 28.43 21.47 0.11
N ALA A 347 28.29 22.80 0.12
CA ALA A 347 29.37 23.71 -0.29
C ALA A 347 30.51 23.71 0.74
N GLU A 348 30.18 23.75 2.03
CA GLU A 348 31.13 23.65 3.14
C GLU A 348 31.90 22.33 3.10
N GLU A 349 31.19 21.21 2.98
CA GLU A 349 31.80 19.88 2.92
C GLU A 349 32.64 19.66 1.63
N ARG A 350 32.42 20.42 0.55
CA ARG A 350 33.31 20.44 -0.63
C ARG A 350 34.59 21.22 -0.36
N LEU A 351 34.49 22.36 0.34
CA LEU A 351 35.63 23.18 0.73
C LEU A 351 36.56 22.41 1.68
N GLU A 352 36.00 21.72 2.68
CA GLU A 352 36.77 20.92 3.65
C GLU A 352 37.57 19.79 2.99
N ARG A 353 37.05 19.21 1.91
CA ARG A 353 37.76 18.16 1.15
C ARG A 353 38.81 18.68 0.19
N GLY A 354 38.88 19.99 -0.02
CA GLY A 354 39.82 20.57 -0.98
C GLY A 354 39.47 20.26 -2.43
N ASP A 355 38.20 19.96 -2.74
CA ASP A 355 37.69 19.92 -4.11
C ASP A 355 37.77 21.34 -4.67
N LYS A 356 38.91 21.69 -5.26
CA LYS A 356 39.11 22.97 -5.94
C LYS A 356 38.05 23.09 -7.03
N GLN A 357 37.25 24.15 -6.95
CA GLN A 357 36.41 24.58 -8.06
C GLN A 357 37.32 24.85 -9.26
N GLU A 358 37.39 23.90 -10.20
CA GLU A 358 37.85 24.21 -11.55
C GLU A 358 36.79 25.14 -12.15
N LEU A 359 37.16 26.42 -12.21
CA LEU A 359 36.42 27.53 -12.81
C LEU A 359 36.20 27.33 -14.31
#